data_AF-A0A0X3NJU8-F1
#
_entry.id   AF-A0A0X3NJU8-F1
#
_cell.length_a   1.000
_cell.length_b   1.000
_cell.length_c   1.000
_cell.angle_alpha   90.00
_cell.angle_beta   90.00
_cell.angle_gamma   90.00
#
_symmetry.space_group_name_H-M   'P 1'
#
loop_
_entity.id
_entity.type
_entity.pdbx_description
1 polymer ?
#
loop_
_entity_poly.entity_id
_entity_poly.type
_entity_poly.pdbx_seq_one_letter_code
_entity_poly.pdbx_strand_id
1 'polypeptide(L)'
;MHFIWKKWVKPAFIIIYVVGLCVGLPFIILNLRNEPTQSMIFAWFVGGFFVLGAIPISLWTILEHLINYTKPYLQRNIIRILWMVPIYATNAWFALRFPHTAIYFDTLRECYEAYAIYNFLAFLLNYLRREYPELNQHLEQKQQVKHIPPLCCCRPWPMGSQFIEHCRHGVLQYTVIRPITTIIALICEVCGVYGETNFSYKYAYVYLTVINNISQVVRKVNPFLFILERTEL
;
A
#
# COMPACT_ATOMS: atom_id res chain seq x y z
N MET A 1 -10.95 34.14 1.81
CA MET A 1 -9.65 33.51 1.47
C MET A 1 -9.74 32.02 1.08
N HIS A 2 -10.62 31.20 1.67
CA HIS A 2 -10.67 29.74 1.45
C HIS A 2 -11.04 29.28 0.00
N PHE A 3 -11.67 30.12 -0.82
CA PHE A 3 -12.06 29.80 -2.21
C PHE A 3 -10.98 30.08 -3.25
N ILE A 4 -10.07 31.03 -3.00
CA ILE A 4 -9.02 31.43 -3.95
C ILE A 4 -7.94 30.34 -4.04
N TRP A 5 -7.57 29.75 -2.90
CA TRP A 5 -6.58 28.67 -2.85
C TRP A 5 -6.98 27.45 -3.71
N LYS A 6 -8.25 27.04 -3.66
CA LYS A 6 -8.78 25.92 -4.48
C LYS A 6 -8.69 26.17 -5.98
N LYS A 7 -8.83 27.43 -6.42
CA LYS A 7 -8.72 27.82 -7.84
C LYS A 7 -7.28 27.84 -8.34
N TRP A 8 -6.31 28.16 -7.48
CA TRP A 8 -4.90 28.28 -7.86
C TRP A 8 -4.11 26.97 -7.75
N VAL A 9 -4.55 26.04 -6.91
CA VAL A 9 -3.88 24.74 -6.73
C VAL A 9 -3.84 23.91 -8.01
N LYS A 10 -4.97 23.79 -8.73
CA LYS A 10 -5.05 23.02 -9.98
C LYS A 10 -4.13 23.56 -11.09
N PRO A 11 -4.16 24.86 -11.44
CA PRO A 11 -3.24 25.40 -12.45
C PRO A 11 -1.78 25.41 -11.99
N ALA A 12 -1.49 25.66 -10.70
CA ALA A 12 -0.12 25.56 -10.19
C ALA A 12 0.44 24.14 -10.33
N PHE A 13 -0.38 23.12 -10.10
CA PHE A 13 0.00 21.71 -10.26
C PHE A 13 0.31 21.35 -11.71
N ILE A 14 -0.52 21.85 -12.64
CA ILE A 14 -0.31 21.68 -14.09
C ILE A 14 0.99 22.39 -14.51
N ILE A 15 1.24 23.60 -14.00
CA ILE A 15 2.47 24.34 -14.30
C ILE A 15 3.71 23.59 -13.78
N ILE A 16 3.68 23.09 -12.54
CA ILE A 16 4.78 22.28 -11.98
C ILE A 16 5.00 21.01 -12.82
N TYR A 17 3.94 20.35 -13.26
CA TYR A 17 4.02 19.17 -14.11
C TYR A 17 4.62 19.49 -15.50
N VAL A 18 4.16 20.56 -16.15
CA VAL A 18 4.68 21.01 -17.45
C VAL A 18 6.14 21.40 -17.33
N VAL A 19 6.53 22.10 -16.26
CA VAL A 19 7.93 22.43 -15.97
C VAL A 19 8.76 21.15 -15.74
N GLY A 20 8.24 20.19 -14.98
CA GLY A 20 8.88 18.89 -14.76
C GLY A 20 9.08 18.09 -16.05
N LEU A 21 8.11 18.13 -16.97
CA LEU A 21 8.20 17.50 -18.29
C LEU A 21 9.20 18.23 -19.20
N CYS A 22 9.19 19.57 -19.19
CA CYS A 22 10.13 20.41 -19.94
C CYS A 22 11.58 20.31 -19.45
N VAL A 23 11.82 19.97 -18.17
CA VAL A 23 13.17 19.75 -17.62
C VAL A 23 13.58 18.28 -17.70
N GLY A 24 12.65 17.36 -17.48
CA GLY A 24 12.88 15.92 -17.53
C GLY A 24 13.26 15.42 -18.93
N LEU A 25 12.55 15.88 -19.98
CA LEU A 25 12.84 15.51 -21.37
C LEU A 25 14.27 15.88 -21.84
N PRO A 26 14.77 17.12 -21.67
CA PRO A 26 16.12 17.46 -22.09
C PRO A 26 17.20 16.80 -21.23
N PHE A 27 16.96 16.60 -19.93
CA PHE A 27 17.89 15.87 -19.07
C PHE A 27 18.05 14.40 -19.49
N ILE A 28 16.96 13.79 -19.96
CA ILE A 28 16.93 12.44 -20.52
C ILE A 28 17.69 12.36 -21.85
N ILE A 29 17.47 13.31 -22.75
CA ILE A 29 18.12 13.36 -24.07
C ILE A 29 19.64 13.59 -23.95
N LEU A 30 20.09 14.40 -22.98
CA LEU A 30 21.51 14.64 -22.74
C LEU A 30 22.23 13.39 -22.21
N ASN A 31 21.58 12.60 -21.35
CA ASN A 31 22.16 11.35 -20.85
C ASN A 31 22.22 10.24 -21.92
N LEU A 32 21.28 10.22 -22.88
CA LEU A 32 21.31 9.32 -24.05
C LEU A 32 22.53 9.53 -24.96
N ARG A 33 23.07 10.74 -24.99
CA ARG A 33 24.16 11.09 -25.89
C ARG A 33 25.54 10.63 -25.41
N ASN A 34 25.69 10.36 -24.11
CA ASN A 34 26.99 10.13 -23.49
C ASN A 34 27.35 8.64 -23.27
N GLU A 35 26.41 7.70 -23.40
CA GLU A 35 26.64 6.28 -23.04
C GLU A 35 26.24 5.31 -24.18
N PRO A 36 27.13 4.38 -24.60
CA PRO A 36 26.86 3.42 -25.67
C PRO A 36 26.02 2.19 -25.25
N THR A 37 25.61 2.08 -23.98
CA THR A 37 24.95 0.87 -23.43
C THR A 37 23.41 0.94 -23.50
N GLN A 38 22.82 0.61 -24.65
CA GLN A 38 21.44 1.00 -25.00
C GLN A 38 20.30 0.33 -24.19
N SER A 39 20.45 -0.91 -23.71
CA SER A 39 19.30 -1.71 -23.25
C SER A 39 18.78 -1.35 -21.86
N MET A 40 19.65 -1.23 -20.85
CA MET A 40 19.26 -0.88 -19.48
C MET A 40 18.84 0.59 -19.37
N ILE A 41 19.52 1.44 -20.14
CA ILE A 41 19.26 2.86 -20.23
C ILE A 41 17.84 3.10 -20.80
N PHE A 42 17.44 2.36 -21.84
CA PHE A 42 16.07 2.43 -22.38
C PHE A 42 15.00 2.08 -21.34
N ALA A 43 15.22 1.04 -20.51
CA ALA A 43 14.28 0.66 -19.45
C ALA A 43 14.12 1.76 -18.39
N TRP A 44 15.21 2.44 -18.01
CA TRP A 44 15.15 3.59 -17.11
C TRP A 44 14.34 4.76 -17.68
N PHE A 45 14.42 4.98 -18.99
CA PHE A 45 13.67 6.04 -19.66
C PHE A 45 12.18 5.74 -19.75
N VAL A 46 11.81 4.54 -20.20
CA VAL A 46 10.40 4.14 -20.28
C VAL A 46 9.76 4.15 -18.89
N GLY A 47 10.47 3.63 -17.87
CA GLY A 47 10.02 3.69 -16.48
C GLY A 47 9.86 5.12 -15.97
N GLY A 48 10.84 5.99 -16.23
CA GLY A 48 10.78 7.40 -15.82
C GLY A 48 9.61 8.16 -16.44
N PHE A 49 9.33 7.92 -17.73
CA PHE A 49 8.19 8.52 -18.42
C PHE A 49 6.85 8.09 -17.81
N PHE A 50 6.68 6.80 -17.51
CA PHE A 50 5.46 6.29 -16.91
C PHE A 50 5.24 6.85 -15.49
N VAL A 51 6.30 6.96 -14.71
CA VAL A 51 6.26 7.51 -13.34
C VAL A 51 5.99 9.02 -13.35
N LEU A 52 6.55 9.75 -14.31
CA LEU A 52 6.22 11.15 -14.55
C LEU A 52 4.74 11.34 -14.87
N GLY A 53 4.06 10.40 -15.53
CA GLY A 53 2.61 10.47 -15.74
C GLY A 53 1.79 10.04 -14.52
N ALA A 54 2.18 8.95 -13.86
CA ALA A 54 1.42 8.34 -12.77
C ALA A 54 1.37 9.23 -11.51
N ILE A 55 2.48 9.88 -11.13
CA ILE A 55 2.56 10.74 -9.94
C ILE A 55 1.57 11.93 -10.03
N PRO A 56 1.55 12.74 -11.11
CA PRO A 56 0.62 13.85 -11.23
C PRO A 56 -0.84 13.41 -11.32
N ILE A 57 -1.15 12.32 -12.02
CA ILE A 57 -2.51 11.80 -12.09
C ILE A 57 -3.00 11.43 -10.69
N SER A 58 -2.18 10.72 -9.91
CA SER A 58 -2.54 10.37 -8.53
C SER A 58 -2.69 11.62 -7.65
N LEU A 59 -1.75 12.57 -7.74
CA LEU A 59 -1.81 13.80 -6.97
C LEU A 59 -3.02 14.65 -7.35
N TRP A 60 -3.45 14.65 -8.62
CA TRP A 60 -4.69 15.30 -9.05
C TRP A 60 -5.91 14.70 -8.36
N THR A 61 -6.01 13.37 -8.32
CA THR A 61 -7.09 12.66 -7.61
C THR A 61 -7.09 12.98 -6.11
N ILE A 62 -5.90 13.06 -5.48
CA ILE A 62 -5.76 13.45 -4.07
C ILE A 62 -6.26 14.89 -3.86
N LEU A 63 -5.86 15.81 -4.74
CA LEU A 63 -6.28 17.21 -4.67
C LEU A 63 -7.78 17.37 -4.86
N GLU A 64 -8.40 16.60 -5.74
CA GLU A 64 -9.85 16.62 -5.92
C GLU A 64 -10.59 16.20 -4.64
N HIS A 65 -10.11 15.14 -3.98
CA HIS A 65 -10.59 14.78 -2.65
C HIS A 65 -10.29 15.88 -1.62
N LEU A 66 -9.14 16.56 -1.67
CA LEU A 66 -8.87 17.65 -0.72
C LEU A 66 -9.79 18.88 -0.95
N ILE A 67 -10.13 19.14 -2.21
CA ILE A 67 -10.95 20.28 -2.63
C ILE A 67 -12.42 20.02 -2.33
N ASN A 68 -12.94 18.82 -2.62
CA ASN A 68 -14.33 18.45 -2.36
C ASN A 68 -14.50 17.79 -0.98
N TYR A 69 -14.01 18.45 0.07
CA TYR A 69 -13.93 17.91 1.44
C TYR A 69 -15.29 17.93 2.17
N THR A 70 -16.23 17.07 1.76
CA THR A 70 -17.60 17.02 2.31
C THR A 70 -17.73 16.15 3.56
N LYS A 71 -16.95 15.06 3.66
CA LYS A 71 -16.99 14.11 4.79
C LYS A 71 -15.57 13.88 5.34
N PRO A 72 -15.07 14.73 6.24
CA PRO A 72 -13.65 14.78 6.63
C PRO A 72 -13.13 13.46 7.22
N TYR A 73 -13.98 12.76 7.97
CA TYR A 73 -13.65 11.51 8.66
C TYR A 73 -13.38 10.33 7.69
N LEU A 74 -14.17 10.20 6.62
CA LEU A 74 -13.94 9.18 5.58
C LEU A 74 -12.79 9.57 4.66
N GLN A 75 -12.81 10.82 4.22
CA GLN A 75 -11.94 11.34 3.18
C GLN A 75 -10.48 11.37 3.62
N ARG A 76 -10.22 11.63 4.91
CA ARG A 76 -8.87 11.51 5.49
C ARG A 76 -8.28 10.10 5.32
N ASN A 77 -9.09 9.04 5.48
CA ASN A 77 -8.62 7.67 5.29
C ASN A 77 -8.42 7.36 3.80
N ILE A 78 -9.31 7.81 2.92
CA ILE A 78 -9.17 7.64 1.46
C ILE A 78 -7.88 8.32 0.95
N ILE A 79 -7.61 9.55 1.36
CA ILE A 79 -6.39 10.27 0.95
C ILE A 79 -5.13 9.48 1.33
N ARG A 80 -5.08 8.92 2.53
CA ARG A 80 -3.96 8.06 2.97
C ARG A 80 -3.82 6.81 2.12
N ILE A 81 -4.92 6.18 1.69
CA ILE A 81 -4.84 5.01 0.80
C ILE A 81 -4.32 5.42 -0.58
N LEU A 82 -4.78 6.55 -1.11
CA LEU A 82 -4.44 7.01 -2.45
C LEU A 82 -2.95 7.38 -2.62
N TRP A 83 -2.29 7.80 -1.53
CA TRP A 83 -0.84 8.01 -1.47
C TRP A 83 0.00 6.74 -1.75
N MET A 84 -0.61 5.55 -1.77
CA MET A 84 0.05 4.31 -2.18
C MET A 84 0.57 4.39 -3.62
N VAL A 85 -0.21 4.97 -4.55
CA VAL A 85 0.15 5.02 -5.98
C VAL A 85 1.47 5.77 -6.25
N PRO A 86 1.70 6.99 -5.75
CA PRO A 86 2.95 7.72 -6.00
C PRO A 86 4.14 7.07 -5.31
N ILE A 87 3.95 6.45 -4.14
CA ILE A 87 5.01 5.72 -3.43
C ILE A 87 5.45 4.50 -4.24
N TYR A 88 4.50 3.74 -4.80
CA TYR A 88 4.82 2.58 -5.63
C TYR A 88 5.47 2.99 -6.96
N ALA A 89 4.97 4.07 -7.58
CA ALA A 89 5.54 4.60 -8.82
C ALA A 89 7.00 5.06 -8.62
N THR A 90 7.28 5.83 -7.56
CA THR A 90 8.65 6.27 -7.24
C THR A 90 9.56 5.09 -6.89
N ASN A 91 9.09 4.15 -6.06
CA ASN A 91 9.85 2.94 -5.73
C ASN A 91 10.24 2.14 -6.98
N ALA A 92 9.30 1.91 -7.91
CA ALA A 92 9.58 1.17 -9.14
C ALA A 92 10.69 1.82 -9.98
N TRP A 93 10.68 3.15 -10.11
CA TRP A 93 11.73 3.85 -10.84
C TRP A 93 13.09 3.81 -10.13
N PHE A 94 13.10 4.01 -8.81
CA PHE A 94 14.33 3.93 -8.01
C PHE A 94 14.93 2.52 -8.00
N ALA A 95 14.09 1.48 -7.90
CA ALA A 95 14.52 0.09 -7.93
C ALA A 95 15.19 -0.26 -9.27
N LEU A 96 14.68 0.26 -10.38
CA LEU A 96 15.30 0.10 -11.69
C LEU A 96 16.66 0.82 -11.78
N ARG A 97 16.78 2.03 -11.24
CA ARG A 97 17.98 2.88 -11.42
C ARG A 97 19.12 2.56 -10.46
N PHE A 98 18.80 2.27 -9.20
CA PHE A 98 19.78 2.07 -8.12
C PHE A 98 19.42 0.85 -7.27
N PRO A 99 19.87 -0.36 -7.65
CA PRO A 99 19.51 -1.60 -6.94
C PRO A 99 19.96 -1.60 -5.48
N HIS A 100 21.11 -1.00 -5.16
CA HIS A 100 21.60 -0.91 -3.77
C HIS A 100 20.69 -0.04 -2.87
N THR A 101 20.08 1.00 -3.43
CA THR A 101 19.14 1.87 -2.67
C THR A 101 17.71 1.32 -2.71
N ALA A 102 17.41 0.40 -3.64
CA ALA A 102 16.09 -0.19 -3.82
C ALA A 102 15.57 -0.86 -2.54
N ILE A 103 16.43 -1.58 -1.82
CA ILE A 103 16.07 -2.31 -0.59
C ILE A 103 15.46 -1.37 0.48
N TYR A 104 15.98 -0.14 0.60
CA TYR A 104 15.45 0.86 1.53
C TYR A 104 14.06 1.35 1.11
N PHE A 105 13.88 1.66 -0.18
CA PHE A 105 12.58 2.11 -0.70
C PHE A 105 11.54 0.98 -0.70
N ASP A 106 11.94 -0.26 -0.96
CA ASP A 106 11.08 -1.43 -0.83
C ASP A 106 10.64 -1.64 0.61
N THR A 107 11.54 -1.44 1.58
CA THR A 107 11.18 -1.48 3.01
C THR A 107 10.14 -0.42 3.37
N LEU A 108 10.33 0.81 2.88
CA LEU A 108 9.36 1.90 3.08
C LEU A 108 8.00 1.57 2.42
N ARG A 109 8.01 1.00 1.22
CA ARG A 109 6.81 0.56 0.50
C ARG A 109 6.04 -0.51 1.29
N GLU A 110 6.73 -1.51 1.80
CA GLU A 110 6.13 -2.58 2.62
C GLU A 110 5.53 -2.04 3.93
N CYS A 111 6.22 -1.09 4.58
CA CYS A 111 5.68 -0.39 5.76
C CYS A 111 4.42 0.43 5.41
N TYR A 112 4.43 1.09 4.24
CA TYR A 112 3.30 1.90 3.78
C TYR A 112 2.08 1.04 3.44
N GLU A 113 2.28 -0.12 2.81
CA GLU A 113 1.21 -1.08 2.52
C GLU A 113 0.47 -1.48 3.80
N ALA A 114 1.23 -1.80 4.85
CA ALA A 114 0.71 -2.13 6.16
C ALA A 114 -0.10 -0.98 6.80
N TYR A 115 0.36 0.26 6.64
CA TYR A 115 -0.37 1.45 7.07
C TYR A 115 -1.65 1.68 6.24
N ALA A 116 -1.60 1.49 4.93
CA ALA A 116 -2.74 1.66 4.03
C ALA A 116 -3.87 0.68 4.37
N ILE A 117 -3.55 -0.58 4.66
CA ILE A 117 -4.53 -1.60 5.07
C ILE A 117 -5.23 -1.20 6.38
N TYR A 118 -4.48 -0.69 7.37
CA TYR A 118 -5.08 -0.20 8.61
C TYR A 118 -6.06 0.96 8.36
N ASN A 119 -5.68 1.92 7.51
CA ASN A 119 -6.56 3.03 7.15
C ASN A 119 -7.79 2.57 6.35
N PHE A 120 -7.65 1.54 5.53
CA PHE A 120 -8.75 0.93 4.81
C PHE A 120 -9.74 0.22 5.75
N LEU A 121 -9.27 -0.53 6.75
CA LEU A 121 -10.14 -1.09 7.78
C LEU A 121 -10.88 0.02 8.54
N ALA A 122 -10.15 1.06 8.96
CA ALA A 122 -10.76 2.19 9.66
C ALA A 122 -11.80 2.91 8.78
N PHE A 123 -11.54 3.03 7.47
CA PHE A 123 -12.49 3.58 6.51
C PHE A 123 -13.77 2.74 6.44
N LEU A 124 -13.66 1.42 6.24
CA LEU A 124 -14.80 0.51 6.17
C LEU A 124 -15.63 0.56 7.47
N LEU A 125 -14.98 0.45 8.63
CA LEU A 125 -15.69 0.48 9.92
C LEU A 125 -16.46 1.79 10.15
N ASN A 126 -15.88 2.93 9.75
CA ASN A 126 -16.56 4.22 9.85
C ASN A 126 -17.68 4.38 8.83
N TYR A 127 -17.55 3.76 7.65
CA TYR A 127 -18.61 3.71 6.66
C TYR A 127 -19.79 2.86 7.15
N LEU A 128 -19.52 1.62 7.57
CA LEU A 128 -20.53 0.70 8.11
C LEU A 128 -21.24 1.23 9.35
N ARG A 129 -20.53 1.85 10.30
CA ARG A 129 -21.13 2.42 11.51
C ARG A 129 -22.10 3.57 11.21
N ARG A 130 -21.96 4.22 10.06
CA ARG A 130 -22.86 5.30 9.64
C ARG A 130 -24.07 4.80 8.87
N GLU A 131 -23.89 3.79 8.03
CA GLU A 131 -24.99 3.13 7.32
C GLU A 131 -25.88 2.34 8.30
N TYR A 132 -25.26 1.70 9.29
CA TYR A 132 -25.92 0.90 10.32
C TYR A 132 -25.59 1.46 11.72
N PRO A 133 -26.42 2.35 12.28
CA PRO A 133 -26.21 2.91 13.62
C PRO A 133 -26.23 1.83 14.73
N GLU A 134 -26.95 0.73 14.50
CA GLU A 134 -26.90 -0.49 15.35
C GLU A 134 -26.05 -1.59 14.69
N LEU A 135 -24.84 -1.25 14.27
CA LEU A 135 -23.91 -2.16 13.58
C LEU A 135 -23.74 -3.50 14.31
N ASN A 136 -23.66 -3.48 15.65
CA ASN A 136 -23.50 -4.71 16.44
C ASN A 136 -24.74 -5.62 16.32
N GLN A 137 -25.94 -5.08 16.42
CA GLN A 137 -27.17 -5.86 16.29
C GLN A 137 -27.39 -6.33 14.85
N HIS A 138 -27.05 -5.50 13.86
CA HIS A 138 -27.14 -5.90 12.45
C HIS A 138 -26.13 -7.00 12.10
N LEU A 139 -24.94 -6.99 12.73
CA LEU A 139 -23.96 -8.06 12.60
C LEU A 139 -24.38 -9.32 13.37
N GLU A 140 -24.98 -9.19 14.56
CA GLU A 140 -25.52 -10.31 15.35
C GLU A 140 -26.70 -11.01 14.66
N GLN A 141 -27.52 -10.27 13.92
CA GLN A 141 -28.62 -10.82 13.12
C GLN A 141 -28.15 -11.49 11.81
N LYS A 142 -26.93 -11.20 11.35
CA LYS A 142 -26.34 -11.87 10.19
C LYS A 142 -25.86 -13.26 10.59
N GLN A 143 -26.22 -14.25 9.78
CA GLN A 143 -25.89 -15.65 10.02
C GLN A 143 -24.36 -15.83 10.14
N GLN A 144 -23.93 -16.54 11.19
CA GLN A 144 -22.52 -16.92 11.39
C GLN A 144 -22.04 -17.71 10.16
N VAL A 145 -21.01 -17.20 9.48
CA VAL A 145 -20.50 -17.84 8.26
C VAL A 145 -19.39 -18.83 8.62
N LYS A 146 -19.43 -20.00 7.98
CA LYS A 146 -18.39 -21.03 8.09
C LYS A 146 -17.07 -20.50 7.52
N HIS A 147 -15.97 -20.83 8.20
CA HIS A 147 -14.62 -20.48 7.77
C HIS A 147 -14.32 -21.00 6.36
N ILE A 148 -13.61 -20.20 5.57
CA ILE A 148 -13.08 -20.59 4.25
C ILE A 148 -12.08 -21.74 4.46
N PRO A 149 -12.07 -22.79 3.61
CA PRO A 149 -11.09 -23.87 3.71
C PRO A 149 -9.66 -23.30 3.69
N PRO A 150 -8.74 -23.70 4.61
CA PRO A 150 -8.66 -24.97 5.35
C PRO A 150 -9.20 -24.98 6.80
N LEU A 151 -9.90 -23.93 7.27
CA LEU A 151 -10.34 -23.82 8.67
C LEU A 151 -11.79 -24.29 8.93
N CYS A 152 -12.32 -25.17 8.08
CA CYS A 152 -13.69 -25.68 8.13
C CYS A 152 -14.10 -26.37 9.44
N CYS A 153 -13.14 -26.73 10.30
CA CYS A 153 -13.36 -27.39 11.60
C CYS A 153 -13.36 -26.43 12.81
N CYS A 154 -13.09 -25.13 12.63
CA CYS A 154 -13.09 -24.17 13.74
C CYS A 154 -14.49 -23.70 14.11
N ARG A 155 -14.71 -23.43 15.41
CA ARG A 155 -15.98 -22.87 15.91
C ARG A 155 -16.31 -21.56 15.16
N PRO A 156 -17.59 -21.34 14.80
CA PRO A 156 -18.02 -20.07 14.23
C PRO A 156 -17.73 -18.93 15.21
N TRP A 157 -17.24 -17.80 14.71
CA TRP A 157 -16.98 -16.64 15.54
C TRP A 157 -18.30 -15.99 15.99
N PRO A 158 -18.39 -15.55 17.26
CA PRO A 158 -19.51 -14.75 17.70
C PRO A 158 -19.51 -13.44 16.91
N MET A 159 -20.60 -13.19 16.17
CA MET A 159 -20.82 -11.90 15.52
C MET A 159 -21.15 -10.83 16.57
N GLY A 160 -20.74 -9.58 16.34
CA GLY A 160 -20.96 -8.46 17.28
C GLY A 160 -19.71 -7.59 17.47
N SER A 161 -19.59 -6.94 18.63
CA SER A 161 -18.46 -6.05 18.95
C SER A 161 -17.10 -6.76 18.98
N GLN A 162 -17.08 -8.00 19.49
CA GLN A 162 -15.87 -8.83 19.58
C GLN A 162 -15.27 -9.13 18.21
N PHE A 163 -16.12 -9.32 17.19
CA PHE A 163 -15.70 -9.51 15.80
C PHE A 163 -14.92 -8.31 15.26
N ILE A 164 -15.40 -7.09 15.55
CA ILE A 164 -14.75 -5.84 15.13
C ILE A 164 -13.39 -5.68 15.82
N GLU A 165 -13.32 -5.98 17.12
CA GLU A 165 -12.07 -5.90 17.89
C GLU A 165 -11.04 -6.91 17.41
N HIS A 166 -11.46 -8.13 17.09
CA HIS A 166 -10.59 -9.15 16.54
C HIS A 166 -10.11 -8.82 15.12
N CYS A 167 -10.98 -8.24 14.28
CA CYS A 167 -10.59 -7.74 12.96
C CYS A 167 -9.50 -6.67 13.08
N ARG A 168 -9.68 -5.73 14.03
CA ARG A 168 -8.69 -4.70 14.36
C ARG A 168 -7.37 -5.30 14.85
N HIS A 169 -7.43 -6.29 15.75
CA HIS A 169 -6.22 -6.95 16.27
C HIS A 169 -5.47 -7.71 15.19
N GLY A 170 -6.14 -8.47 14.33
CA GLY A 170 -5.44 -9.24 13.29
C GLY A 170 -4.84 -8.36 12.19
N VAL A 171 -5.50 -7.24 11.83
CA VAL A 171 -4.87 -6.25 10.94
C VAL A 171 -3.65 -5.61 11.60
N LEU A 172 -3.76 -5.23 12.88
CA LEU A 172 -2.62 -4.67 13.63
C LEU A 172 -1.45 -5.65 13.73
N GLN A 173 -1.73 -6.94 13.96
CA GLN A 173 -0.73 -7.99 13.99
C GLN A 173 0.01 -8.11 12.66
N TYR A 174 -0.71 -8.15 11.53
CA TYR A 174 -0.09 -8.15 10.20
C TYR A 174 0.76 -6.89 9.98
N THR A 175 0.21 -5.72 10.33
CA THR A 175 0.87 -4.43 10.15
C THR A 175 2.17 -4.30 10.93
N VAL A 176 2.30 -4.99 12.07
CA VAL A 176 3.53 -5.01 12.89
C VAL A 176 4.49 -6.12 12.46
N ILE A 177 4.00 -7.31 12.11
CA ILE A 177 4.85 -8.42 11.69
C ILE A 177 5.61 -8.07 10.40
N ARG A 178 4.93 -7.43 9.44
CA ARG A 178 5.51 -7.07 8.13
C ARG A 178 6.82 -6.25 8.25
N PRO A 179 6.84 -5.07 8.89
CA PRO A 179 8.07 -4.29 9.06
C PRO A 179 9.12 -5.02 9.91
N ILE A 180 8.72 -5.78 10.93
CA ILE A 180 9.66 -6.59 11.72
C ILE A 180 10.37 -7.61 10.83
N THR A 181 9.63 -8.34 9.99
CA THR A 181 10.23 -9.29 9.05
C THR A 181 11.15 -8.62 8.05
N THR A 182 10.81 -7.41 7.58
CA THR A 182 11.66 -6.65 6.65
C THR A 182 12.93 -6.12 7.33
N ILE A 183 12.86 -5.68 8.59
CA ILE A 183 14.05 -5.25 9.34
C ILE A 183 14.97 -6.43 9.60
N ILE A 184 14.42 -7.58 10.00
CA ILE A 184 15.19 -8.81 10.19
C ILE A 184 15.84 -9.23 8.86
N ALA A 185 15.10 -9.12 7.74
CA ALA A 185 15.63 -9.35 6.41
C ALA A 185 16.87 -8.51 6.12
N LEU A 186 16.75 -7.19 6.30
CA LEU A 186 17.81 -6.22 6.04
C LEU A 186 19.05 -6.47 6.93
N ILE A 187 18.84 -6.79 8.21
CA ILE A 187 19.94 -7.13 9.12
C ILE A 187 20.68 -8.40 8.66
N CYS A 188 19.93 -9.45 8.28
CA CYS A 188 20.54 -10.69 7.81
C CYS A 188 21.26 -10.51 6.45
N GLU A 189 20.81 -9.57 5.62
CA GLU A 189 21.48 -9.14 4.38
C GLU A 189 22.81 -8.46 4.65
N VAL A 190 22.84 -7.48 5.55
CA VAL A 190 24.08 -6.78 5.95
C VAL A 190 25.08 -7.72 6.63
N CYS A 191 24.61 -8.73 7.37
CA CYS A 191 25.48 -9.74 7.98
C CYS A 191 26.06 -10.76 6.98
N GLY A 192 25.66 -10.74 5.71
CA GLY A 192 26.14 -11.69 4.70
C GLY A 192 25.62 -13.13 4.86
N VAL A 193 24.65 -13.35 5.76
CA VAL A 193 24.04 -14.67 6.05
C VAL A 193 22.71 -14.83 5.30
N TYR A 194 22.35 -13.89 4.41
CA TYR A 194 21.12 -13.96 3.62
C TYR A 194 21.15 -15.05 2.56
N GLY A 195 22.34 -15.32 2.02
CA GLY A 195 22.55 -16.36 1.01
C GLY A 195 21.57 -16.22 -0.14
N GLU A 196 21.63 -15.09 -0.85
CA GLU A 196 20.85 -14.93 -2.08
C GLU A 196 21.11 -16.15 -2.97
N THR A 197 20.03 -16.83 -3.39
CA THR A 197 20.04 -17.96 -4.34
C THR A 197 20.26 -19.38 -3.79
N ASN A 198 20.35 -19.63 -2.47
CA ASN A 198 20.41 -21.01 -1.95
C ASN A 198 19.19 -21.38 -1.08
N PHE A 199 18.34 -22.29 -1.57
CA PHE A 199 17.24 -22.94 -0.81
C PHE A 199 17.78 -23.92 0.25
N SER A 200 18.76 -23.51 1.05
CA SER A 200 19.29 -24.31 2.14
C SER A 200 18.69 -23.82 3.46
N TYR A 201 18.32 -24.75 4.35
CA TYR A 201 17.78 -24.51 5.69
C TYR A 201 18.70 -23.68 6.61
N LYS A 202 19.92 -23.33 6.16
CA LYS A 202 20.88 -22.49 6.89
C LYS A 202 20.67 -20.98 6.70
N TYR A 203 19.87 -20.54 5.72
CA TYR A 203 19.73 -19.12 5.38
C TYR A 203 18.40 -18.53 5.89
N ALA A 204 18.46 -17.30 6.43
CA ALA A 204 17.31 -16.62 7.05
C ALA A 204 16.17 -16.32 6.06
N TYR A 205 16.49 -16.25 4.76
CA TYR A 205 15.55 -15.94 3.67
C TYR A 205 14.34 -16.89 3.61
N VAL A 206 14.56 -18.21 3.78
CA VAL A 206 13.47 -19.20 3.72
C VAL A 206 12.51 -19.03 4.89
N TYR A 207 13.02 -18.78 6.10
CA TYR A 207 12.21 -18.55 7.29
C TYR A 207 11.40 -17.25 7.18
N LEU A 208 12.01 -16.17 6.69
CA LEU A 208 11.32 -14.90 6.47
C LEU A 208 10.22 -15.02 5.40
N THR A 209 10.47 -15.76 4.33
CA THR A 209 9.50 -16.02 3.27
C THR A 209 8.32 -16.85 3.80
N VAL A 210 8.58 -17.89 4.60
CA VAL A 210 7.54 -18.72 5.22
C VAL A 210 6.72 -17.89 6.23
N ILE A 211 7.37 -17.10 7.08
CA ILE A 211 6.68 -16.23 8.04
C ILE A 211 5.81 -15.19 7.32
N ASN A 212 6.30 -14.59 6.24
CA ASN A 212 5.53 -13.63 5.45
C ASN A 212 4.32 -14.31 4.77
N ASN A 213 4.49 -15.52 4.21
CA ASN A 213 3.38 -16.28 3.65
C ASN A 213 2.34 -16.67 4.71
N ILE A 214 2.77 -17.12 5.90
CA ILE A 214 1.87 -17.44 7.01
C ILE A 214 1.13 -16.17 7.47
N SER A 215 1.82 -15.04 7.61
CA SER A 215 1.20 -13.76 7.98
C SER A 215 0.16 -13.31 6.95
N GLN A 216 0.43 -13.49 5.65
CA GLN A 216 -0.53 -13.21 4.58
C GLN A 216 -1.73 -14.16 4.60
N VAL A 217 -1.53 -15.45 4.88
CA VAL A 217 -2.60 -16.43 5.05
C VAL A 217 -3.46 -16.08 6.26
N VAL A 218 -2.85 -15.78 7.41
CA VAL A 218 -3.56 -15.37 8.63
C VAL A 218 -4.39 -14.11 8.38
N ARG A 219 -3.87 -13.11 7.68
CA ARG A 219 -4.65 -11.91 7.29
C ARG A 219 -5.87 -12.25 6.43
N LYS A 220 -5.71 -13.12 5.42
CA LYS A 220 -6.81 -13.54 4.52
C LYS A 220 -7.84 -14.43 5.23
N VAL A 221 -7.39 -15.21 6.20
CA VAL A 221 -8.21 -16.09 7.04
C VAL A 221 -8.96 -15.30 8.12
N ASN A 222 -8.41 -14.17 8.57
CA ASN A 222 -9.06 -13.29 9.55
C ASN A 222 -10.31 -12.63 8.92
N PRO A 223 -11.29 -12.15 9.72
CA PRO A 223 -12.58 -11.66 9.20
C PRO A 223 -12.54 -10.36 8.39
N PHE A 224 -11.36 -9.85 8.10
CA PHE A 224 -11.18 -8.73 7.19
C PHE A 224 -11.67 -9.05 5.77
N LEU A 225 -11.40 -10.26 5.27
CA LEU A 225 -11.92 -10.73 3.97
C LEU A 225 -13.45 -10.83 3.98
N PHE A 226 -14.02 -11.19 5.13
CA PHE A 226 -15.47 -11.28 5.33
C PHE A 226 -16.18 -9.92 5.21
N ILE A 227 -15.56 -8.84 5.71
CA ILE A 227 -16.11 -7.49 5.52
C ILE A 227 -16.10 -7.12 4.04
N LEU A 228 -15.02 -7.42 3.30
CA LEU A 228 -14.92 -7.13 1.86
C LEU A 228 -15.95 -7.90 1.02
N GLU A 229 -16.14 -9.21 1.26
CA GLU A 229 -17.09 -10.05 0.51
C GLU A 229 -18.56 -9.69 0.77
N ARG A 230 -18.87 -9.06 1.92
CA ARG A 230 -20.22 -8.58 2.24
C ARG A 230 -20.44 -7.10 1.92
N THR A 231 -19.38 -6.34 1.62
CA THR A 231 -19.46 -4.93 1.19
C THR A 231 -19.35 -4.85 -0.32
N GLU A 232 -20.13 -5.66 -1.06
CA GLU A 232 -20.18 -5.61 -2.53
C GLU A 232 -20.45 -4.18 -3.01
N LEU A 233 -19.36 -3.54 -3.46
CA LEU A 233 -19.32 -2.39 -4.36
C LEU A 233 -19.05 -2.92 -5.76
#